data_AF-A0A314ZLQ5-F1
#
_entry.id   AF-A0A314ZLQ5-F1
#
_cell.length_a   1.000
_cell.length_b   1.000
_cell.length_c   1.000
_cell.angle_alpha   90.00
_cell.angle_beta   90.00
_cell.angle_gamma   90.00
#
_symmetry.space_group_name_H-M   'P 1'
#
loop_
_entity.id
_entity.type
_entity.pdbx_description
1 polymer ?
#
loop_
_entity_poly.entity_id
_entity_poly.type
_entity_poly.pdbx_seq_one_letter_code
_entity_poly.pdbx_strand_id
1 'polypeptide(L)'
;MAQNAATDPSEATALISIFKQWDMQALPINGGEQCIGFAINGSEFEKPENNPAITCDCTYDKNTTCHITKLRVHALNKRGVFPKEFEALRYLALLYEET
;
A
#
# COMPACT_ATOMS: atom_id res chain seq x y z
N MET A 1 14.94 -18.31 -3.65
CA MET A 1 14.36 -18.66 -2.34
C MET A 1 13.50 -17.48 -1.94
N ALA A 2 12.19 -17.66 -1.78
CA ALA A 2 11.30 -16.57 -1.38
C ALA A 2 11.64 -16.19 0.07
N GLN A 3 12.24 -15.03 0.25
CA GLN A 3 12.42 -14.45 1.58
C GLN A 3 11.03 -13.93 1.98
N ASN A 4 10.41 -14.55 2.98
CA ASN A 4 9.08 -14.19 3.51
C ASN A 4 9.15 -12.82 4.21
N ALA A 5 9.44 -11.76 3.47
CA ALA A 5 9.40 -10.41 3.96
C ALA A 5 7.93 -10.00 4.15
N ALA A 6 7.60 -9.52 5.33
CA ALA A 6 6.26 -9.09 5.69
C ALA A 6 6.21 -7.57 5.79
N THR A 7 5.09 -6.97 5.37
CA THR A 7 4.84 -5.56 5.63
C THR A 7 4.80 -5.30 7.11
N ASP A 8 5.31 -4.14 7.55
CA ASP A 8 5.15 -3.70 8.92
C ASP A 8 3.67 -3.81 9.35
N PRO A 9 3.37 -4.51 10.46
CA PRO A 9 1.99 -4.76 10.87
C PRO A 9 1.16 -3.49 11.11
N SER A 10 1.81 -2.40 11.54
CA SER A 10 1.14 -1.11 11.78
C SER A 10 0.77 -0.46 10.45
N GLU A 11 1.68 -0.50 9.47
CA GLU A 11 1.44 0.02 8.13
C GLU A 11 0.36 -0.80 7.40
N ALA A 12 0.41 -2.12 7.51
CA ALA A 12 -0.61 -3.02 6.97
C ALA A 12 -2.00 -2.70 7.54
N THR A 13 -2.10 -2.56 8.87
CA THR A 13 -3.37 -2.26 9.55
C THR A 13 -3.89 -0.88 9.16
N ALA A 14 -3.00 0.12 9.08
CA ALA A 14 -3.35 1.47 8.67
C ALA A 14 -3.88 1.54 7.24
N LEU A 15 -3.20 0.87 6.29
CA LEU A 15 -3.62 0.81 4.90
C LEU A 15 -5.02 0.18 4.75
N ILE A 16 -5.29 -0.91 5.48
CA ILE A 16 -6.63 -1.55 5.50
C ILE A 16 -7.69 -0.57 6.03
N SER A 17 -7.39 0.19 7.10
CA SER A 17 -8.31 1.19 7.64
C SER A 17 -8.60 2.30 6.63
N ILE A 18 -7.56 2.80 5.96
CA ILE A 18 -7.66 3.84 4.91
C ILE A 18 -8.56 3.35 3.77
N PHE A 19 -8.31 2.14 3.24
CA PHE A 19 -9.11 1.57 2.17
C PHE A 19 -10.57 1.37 2.56
N LYS A 20 -10.83 0.98 3.82
CA LYS A 20 -12.19 0.89 4.35
C LYS A 20 -12.88 2.25 4.39
N GLN A 21 -12.20 3.31 4.86
CA GLN A 21 -12.75 4.68 4.86
C GLN A 21 -12.99 5.20 3.44
N TRP A 22 -12.22 4.71 2.48
CA TRP A 22 -12.33 5.03 1.06
C TRP A 22 -13.35 4.16 0.32
N ASP A 23 -14.09 3.28 1.01
CA ASP A 23 -15.01 2.29 0.42
C ASP A 23 -14.37 1.48 -0.72
N MET A 24 -13.06 1.29 -0.66
CA MET A 24 -12.33 0.46 -1.62
C MET A 24 -12.47 -1.00 -1.19
N GLN A 25 -12.76 -1.89 -2.15
CA GLN A 25 -12.74 -3.32 -1.87
C GLN A 25 -11.32 -3.73 -1.51
N ALA A 26 -11.07 -4.00 -0.22
CA ALA A 26 -9.87 -4.68 0.22
C ALA A 26 -9.90 -6.08 -0.38
N LEU A 27 -9.16 -6.30 -1.48
CA LEU A 27 -9.06 -7.62 -2.09
C LEU A 27 -8.41 -8.60 -1.09
N PRO A 28 -8.81 -9.88 -1.13
CA PRO A 28 -8.41 -10.87 -0.15
C PRO A 28 -6.88 -10.99 -0.11
N ILE A 29 -6.34 -10.84 1.09
CA ILE A 29 -4.93 -10.97 1.45
C ILE A 29 -4.56 -12.46 1.41
N ASN A 30 -4.50 -13.05 0.21
CA ASN A 30 -4.13 -14.46 0.05
C ASN A 30 -2.69 -14.55 -0.45
N GLY A 31 -1.78 -14.91 0.45
CA GLY A 31 -0.50 -15.52 0.09
C GLY A 31 0.71 -14.59 0.08
N GLY A 32 1.26 -14.29 1.25
CA GLY A 32 2.71 -14.13 1.44
C GLY A 32 3.45 -12.98 0.74
N GLU A 33 2.79 -12.07 0.02
CA GLU A 33 3.48 -11.02 -0.72
C GLU A 33 3.55 -9.68 0.02
N GLN A 34 4.78 -9.37 0.43
CA GLN A 34 5.59 -8.13 0.39
C GLN A 34 4.94 -6.74 0.39
N CYS A 35 3.66 -6.55 0.07
CA CYS A 35 2.91 -5.36 0.48
C CYS A 35 1.38 -5.37 0.41
N ILE A 36 0.76 -6.53 0.50
CA ILE A 36 -0.70 -6.75 0.41
C ILE A 36 -1.21 -6.58 -1.04
N GLY A 37 -1.37 -7.70 -1.75
CA GLY A 37 -2.31 -7.94 -2.88
C GLY A 37 -2.20 -7.11 -4.16
N PHE A 38 -1.53 -5.95 -4.13
CA PHE A 38 -1.44 -4.94 -5.18
C PHE A 38 0.01 -4.50 -5.43
N ALA A 39 0.98 -5.20 -4.82
CA ALA A 39 2.39 -4.85 -4.93
C ALA A 39 2.89 -5.18 -6.33
N ILE A 40 3.21 -4.14 -7.08
CA ILE A 40 3.62 -4.29 -8.46
C ILE A 40 5.13 -4.35 -8.50
N ASN A 41 5.68 -5.57 -8.64
CA ASN A 41 7.11 -5.74 -8.88
C ASN A 41 7.43 -5.23 -10.30
N GLY A 42 7.80 -3.95 -10.39
CA GLY A 42 8.37 -3.34 -11.60
C GLY A 42 7.39 -2.98 -12.73
N SER A 43 6.15 -3.48 -12.77
CA SER A 43 5.15 -2.99 -13.73
C SER A 43 4.58 -1.63 -13.32
N GLU A 44 5.21 -0.56 -13.82
CA GLU A 44 4.74 0.84 -13.87
C GLU A 44 3.60 1.19 -12.91
N PHE A 45 3.98 1.71 -11.74
CA PHE A 45 3.11 2.31 -10.72
C PHE A 45 2.07 3.29 -11.30
N GLU A 46 2.37 3.89 -12.45
CA GLU A 46 1.54 4.89 -13.13
C GLU A 46 0.52 4.28 -14.12
N LYS A 47 0.55 2.95 -14.33
CA LYS A 47 -0.40 2.30 -15.25
C LYS A 47 -1.84 2.49 -14.79
N PRO A 48 -2.77 2.92 -15.67
CA PRO A 48 -4.16 3.16 -15.29
C PRO A 48 -4.87 1.92 -14.72
N GLU A 49 -4.51 0.72 -15.18
CA GLU A 49 -5.13 -0.53 -14.74
C GLU A 49 -4.75 -0.90 -13.30
N ASN A 50 -3.67 -0.32 -12.80
CA ASN A 50 -3.13 -0.54 -11.48
C ASN A 50 -3.72 0.49 -10.50
N ASN A 51 -4.92 0.19 -9.98
CA ASN A 51 -5.62 1.06 -9.05
C ASN A 51 -6.34 0.23 -7.96
N PRO A 52 -5.93 0.29 -6.68
CA PRO A 52 -4.77 1.05 -6.18
C PRO A 52 -3.44 0.47 -6.68
N ALA A 53 -2.42 1.32 -6.76
CA ALA A 53 -1.03 0.89 -6.95
C ALA A 53 -0.23 1.16 -5.66
N ILE A 54 0.49 0.13 -5.20
CA ILE A 54 1.31 0.19 -3.98
C ILE A 54 2.74 -0.24 -4.32
N THR A 55 3.72 0.51 -3.82
CA THR A 55 5.13 0.14 -3.86
C THR A 55 5.68 0.08 -2.45
N CYS A 56 6.53 -0.92 -2.21
CA CYS A 56 7.19 -1.11 -0.93
C CYS A 56 8.67 -1.37 -1.06
N ASP A 57 9.39 -1.00 -0.01
CA ASP A 57 10.80 -1.28 0.16
C ASP A 57 10.97 -2.37 1.21
N CYS A 58 11.42 -3.54 0.77
CA CYS A 58 11.66 -4.73 1.59
C CYS A 58 13.12 -4.91 1.95
N THR A 59 13.95 -3.88 1.88
CA THR A 59 15.38 -3.97 2.22
C THR A 59 15.66 -3.84 3.73
N TYR A 60 14.61 -3.66 4.53
CA TYR A 60 14.69 -3.48 5.97
C TYR A 60 14.81 -4.81 6.73
N ASP A 61 15.39 -4.74 7.92
CA ASP A 61 15.56 -5.88 8.84
C ASP A 61 16.12 -7.15 8.19
N LYS A 62 17.20 -7.02 7.41
CA LYS A 62 17.79 -8.15 6.67
C LYS A 62 16.80 -8.79 5.68
N ASN A 63 16.04 -7.94 5.01
CA ASN A 63 15.01 -8.30 4.04
C ASN A 63 13.85 -9.11 4.64
N THR A 64 13.50 -8.87 5.90
CA THR A 64 12.32 -9.50 6.53
C THR A 64 11.16 -8.53 6.71
N THR A 65 11.41 -7.23 6.64
CA THR A 65 10.39 -6.19 6.84
C THR A 65 10.26 -5.35 5.57
N CYS A 66 9.02 -5.13 5.15
CA CYS A 66 8.66 -4.26 4.04
C CYS A 66 7.94 -3.02 4.54
N HIS A 67 8.29 -1.87 3.97
CA HIS A 67 7.64 -0.62 4.28
C HIS A 67 6.95 -0.01 3.07
N ILE A 68 5.75 0.56 3.26
CA ILE A 68 4.99 1.20 2.20
C ILE A 68 5.64 2.53 1.84
N THR A 69 6.10 2.67 0.59
CA THR A 69 6.82 3.87 0.13
C THR A 69 6.03 4.68 -0.88
N LYS A 70 5.14 4.05 -1.65
CA LYS A 70 4.26 4.76 -2.60
C LYS A 70 2.85 4.20 -2.57
N LEU A 71 1.86 5.08 -2.62
CA LEU A 71 0.45 4.77 -2.73
C LEU A 71 -0.18 5.67 -3.80
N ARG A 72 -0.78 5.06 -4.83
CA ARG A 72 -1.58 5.74 -5.84
C ARG A 72 -2.99 5.18 -5.86
N VAL A 73 -3.94 6.10 -5.98
CA VAL A 73 -5.36 5.82 -6.17
C VAL A 73 -5.90 6.68 -7.31
N HIS A 74 -6.80 6.13 -8.11
CA HIS A 74 -7.45 6.83 -9.22
C HIS A 74 -8.96 6.87 -9.01
N ALA A 75 -9.57 8.01 -9.37
CA ALA A 75 -11.00 8.29 -9.25
C ALA A 75 -11.57 8.08 -7.83
N LEU A 76 -10.76 8.31 -6.79
CA LEU A 76 -11.16 8.10 -5.40
C LEU A 76 -12.36 8.97 -5.03
N ASN A 77 -12.33 10.26 -5.41
CA ASN A 77 -13.44 11.21 -5.28
C ASN A 77 -14.03 11.29 -3.86
N LYS A 78 -13.26 10.91 -2.83
CA LYS A 78 -13.69 10.97 -1.42
C LYS A 78 -13.48 12.37 -0.87
N ARG A 79 -14.45 12.82 -0.08
CA ARG A 79 -14.43 14.14 0.56
C ARG A 79 -14.57 13.96 2.05
N GLY A 80 -13.92 14.84 2.81
CA GLY A 80 -13.98 14.82 4.27
C GLY A 80 -12.61 14.98 4.90
N VAL A 81 -12.45 14.38 6.06
CA VAL A 81 -11.21 14.41 6.84
C VAL A 81 -10.21 13.43 6.25
N PHE A 82 -8.97 13.89 6.08
CA PHE A 82 -7.88 13.01 5.69
C PHE A 82 -7.63 11.94 6.76
N PRO A 83 -7.56 10.64 6.41
CA PRO A 83 -7.43 9.57 7.40
C PRO A 83 -6.19 9.78 8.30
N LYS A 84 -6.38 9.69 9.62
CA LYS A 84 -5.26 9.84 10.57
C LYS A 84 -4.30 8.67 10.53
N GLU A 85 -4.75 7.52 10.03
CA GLU A 85 -3.96 6.31 9.89
C GLU A 85 -2.73 6.48 8.98
N PHE A 86 -2.68 7.53 8.16
CA PHE A 86 -1.46 7.90 7.44
C PHE A 86 -0.28 8.18 8.37
N GLU A 87 -0.49 8.55 9.64
CA GLU A 87 0.58 8.70 10.64
C GLU A 87 1.37 7.41 10.89
N ALA A 88 0.78 6.24 10.62
CA ALA A 88 1.45 4.95 10.73
C ALA A 88 2.30 4.62 9.51
N LEU A 89 2.03 5.21 8.34
CA LEU A 89 2.75 4.99 7.08
C LEU A 89 4.03 5.83 7.03
N ARG A 90 4.96 5.57 7.96
CA ARG A 90 6.12 6.43 8.22
C ARG A 90 7.12 6.51 7.07
N TYR A 91 7.11 5.50 6.20
CA TYR A 91 8.02 5.41 5.05
C TYR A 91 7.35 5.85 3.74
N LEU A 92 6.09 6.28 3.78
CA LEU A 92 5.36 6.75 2.60
C LEU A 92 5.99 8.04 2.09
N ALA A 93 6.66 7.94 0.95
CA ALA A 93 7.33 9.05 0.29
C ALA A 93 6.46 9.70 -0.78
N LEU A 94 5.51 8.96 -1.36
CA LEU A 94 4.64 9.44 -2.43
C LEU A 94 3.21 8.97 -2.21
N LEU A 95 2.31 9.93 -2.09
CA LEU A 95 0.86 9.74 -2.14
C LEU A 95 0.33 10.49 -3.36
N TYR A 96 -0.35 9.78 -4.26
CA TYR A 96 -0.90 10.37 -5.47
C TYR A 96 -2.36 9.98 -5.67
N GLU A 97 -3.21 10.97 -5.88
CA GLU A 97 -4.60 10.80 -6.29
C GLU A 97 -4.76 11.40 -7.69
N GLU A 98 -5.27 10.60 -8.63
CA GLU A 98 -5.71 11.08 -9.93
C GLU A 98 -7.23 11.15 -10.00
N THR A 99 -7.74 12.21 -10.63
CA THR A 99 -9.17 12.42 -10.92
C THR A 99 -9.56 11.90 -12.28
#